data_AF-A0A074WYD5-F1
#
_entry.id   AF-A0A074WYD5-F1
#
_cell.length_a   1.000
_cell.length_b   1.000
_cell.length_c   1.000
_cell.angle_alpha   90.00
_cell.angle_beta   90.00
_cell.angle_gamma   90.00
#
_symmetry.space_group_name_H-M   'P 1'
#
loop_
_entity.id
_entity.type
_entity.pdbx_description
1 polymer ?
#
loop_
_entity_poly.entity_id
_entity_poly.type
_entity_poly.pdbx_seq_one_letter_code
_entity_poly.pdbx_strand_id
1 'polypeptide(L)'
;MHFTTFTAASILALASSAFAGQAAIKNNCPQDVFLTITRQDQTSTQQKLAANGGYYSEKLQGQGNSYGLTKDSNYYSPNTAKLIWGASDSAGVVYYSLNNVDGNPFNGQSVKLTGNQPNCAAVTSVDGSTKACSNSNDFTLTVC
;
A
#
# COMPACT_ATOMS: atom_id res chain seq x y z
N MET A 1 -16.77 -49.06 -41.09
CA MET A 1 -16.94 -48.27 -39.85
C MET A 1 -15.59 -47.67 -39.51
N HIS A 2 -15.41 -46.37 -39.69
CA HIS A 2 -14.16 -45.68 -39.32
C HIS A 2 -14.40 -44.89 -38.03
N PHE A 3 -13.67 -45.23 -36.98
CA PHE A 3 -13.64 -44.50 -35.71
C PHE A 3 -12.45 -43.55 -35.73
N THR A 4 -12.73 -42.24 -35.79
CA THR A 4 -11.72 -41.19 -35.72
C THR A 4 -11.51 -40.83 -34.25
N THR A 5 -10.37 -41.24 -33.69
CA THR A 5 -10.03 -40.98 -32.29
C THR A 5 -9.54 -39.54 -32.12
N PHE A 6 -10.25 -38.76 -31.31
CA PHE A 6 -9.86 -37.42 -30.90
C PHE A 6 -8.78 -37.49 -29.80
N THR A 7 -7.59 -36.97 -30.06
CA THR A 7 -6.59 -36.67 -29.02
C THR A 7 -6.73 -35.21 -28.59
N ALA A 8 -7.42 -34.98 -27.47
CA ALA A 8 -7.44 -33.68 -26.80
C ALA A 8 -6.14 -33.49 -26.00
N ALA A 9 -5.26 -32.59 -26.45
CA ALA A 9 -4.08 -32.20 -25.70
C ALA A 9 -4.48 -31.22 -24.59
N SER A 10 -4.42 -31.66 -23.33
CA SER A 10 -4.67 -30.82 -22.15
C SER A 10 -3.45 -29.95 -21.87
N ILE A 11 -3.54 -28.65 -22.19
CA ILE A 11 -2.52 -27.67 -21.80
C ILE A 11 -2.72 -27.38 -20.30
N LEU A 12 -1.86 -27.93 -19.46
CA LEU A 12 -1.76 -27.55 -18.05
C LEU A 12 -1.20 -26.12 -17.99
N ALA A 13 -2.10 -25.14 -17.88
CA ALA A 13 -1.72 -23.78 -17.55
C ALA A 13 -1.17 -23.76 -16.11
N LEU A 14 0.15 -23.64 -15.96
CA LEU A 14 0.78 -23.31 -14.69
C LEU A 14 0.29 -21.92 -14.28
N ALA A 15 -0.63 -21.85 -13.32
CA ALA A 15 -1.00 -20.59 -12.70
C ALA A 15 0.23 -20.05 -11.97
N SER A 16 0.87 -19.03 -12.54
CA SER A 16 1.93 -18.29 -11.87
C SER A 16 1.35 -17.74 -10.56
N SER A 17 1.76 -18.30 -9.43
CA SER A 17 1.50 -17.70 -8.13
C SER A 17 2.27 -16.38 -8.10
N ALA A 18 1.63 -15.30 -8.52
CA ALA A 18 2.17 -13.97 -8.37
C ALA A 18 2.44 -13.76 -6.87
N PHE A 19 3.72 -13.68 -6.50
CA PHE A 19 4.13 -13.19 -5.19
C PHE A 19 3.63 -11.75 -5.12
N ALA A 20 2.49 -11.54 -4.46
CA ALA A 20 2.03 -10.18 -4.17
C ALA A 20 2.60 -9.80 -2.82
N GLY A 21 3.37 -8.73 -2.82
CA GLY A 21 3.98 -8.18 -1.63
C GLY A 21 2.96 -7.57 -0.69
N GLN A 22 3.43 -7.23 0.51
CA GLN A 22 2.61 -6.68 1.57
C GLN A 22 2.60 -5.16 1.55
N ALA A 23 1.48 -4.56 1.93
CA ALA A 23 1.44 -3.19 2.42
C ALA A 23 1.43 -3.23 3.95
N ALA A 24 2.32 -2.49 4.59
CA ALA A 24 2.43 -2.43 6.04
C ALA A 24 2.59 -0.98 6.52
N ILE A 25 2.02 -0.69 7.67
CA ILE A 25 2.05 0.64 8.27
C ILE A 25 2.39 0.49 9.75
N LYS A 26 3.41 1.22 10.19
CA LYS A 26 3.90 1.20 11.57
C LYS A 26 3.84 2.59 12.18
N ASN A 27 3.12 2.70 13.29
CA ASN A 27 3.05 3.89 14.11
C ASN A 27 4.02 3.77 15.29
N ASN A 28 5.15 4.46 15.23
CA ASN A 28 6.06 4.60 16.37
C ASN A 28 5.80 5.91 17.13
N CYS A 29 4.82 6.72 16.74
CA CYS A 29 4.54 7.98 17.40
C CYS A 29 4.12 7.73 18.86
N PRO A 30 4.35 8.70 19.78
CA PRO A 30 3.92 8.58 21.17
C PRO A 30 2.39 8.75 21.34
N GLN A 31 1.64 8.83 20.24
CA GLN A 31 0.19 8.99 20.20
C GLN A 31 -0.41 8.06 19.15
N ASP A 32 -1.71 7.79 19.28
CA ASP A 32 -2.46 7.00 18.31
C ASP A 32 -2.50 7.72 16.95
N VAL A 33 -2.49 6.92 15.88
CA VAL A 33 -2.65 7.39 14.50
C VAL A 33 -3.85 6.66 13.91
N PHE A 34 -4.65 7.36 13.12
CA PHE A 34 -5.79 6.78 12.43
C PHE A 34 -5.41 6.49 11.00
N LEU A 35 -5.62 5.24 10.58
CA LEU A 35 -5.41 4.75 9.24
C LEU A 35 -6.77 4.61 8.55
N THR A 36 -7.01 5.42 7.53
CA THR A 36 -8.13 5.24 6.60
C THR A 36 -7.62 4.60 5.32
N ILE A 37 -8.19 3.46 4.95
CA ILE A 37 -7.87 2.76 3.71
C ILE A 37 -9.03 2.97 2.75
N THR A 38 -8.73 3.51 1.57
CA THR A 38 -9.71 3.67 0.47
C THR A 38 -9.27 2.84 -0.72
N ARG A 39 -10.22 2.12 -1.31
CA ARG A 39 -10.01 1.27 -2.48
C ARG A 39 -10.50 1.96 -3.75
N GLN A 40 -10.20 1.36 -4.89
CA GLN A 40 -10.63 1.83 -6.20
C GLN A 40 -12.16 1.94 -6.34
N ASP A 41 -12.93 1.09 -5.66
CA ASP A 41 -14.39 1.15 -5.64
C ASP A 41 -14.96 2.19 -4.66
N GLN A 42 -14.09 3.05 -4.11
CA GLN A 42 -14.41 4.10 -3.14
C GLN A 42 -14.89 3.56 -1.78
N THR A 43 -14.79 2.25 -1.53
CA THR A 43 -15.02 1.71 -0.19
C THR A 43 -13.89 2.16 0.73
N SER A 44 -14.26 2.52 1.95
CA SER A 44 -13.30 2.99 2.95
C SER A 44 -13.51 2.30 4.29
N THR A 45 -12.39 1.95 4.92
CA THR A 45 -12.35 1.46 6.29
C THR A 45 -11.40 2.32 7.10
N GLN A 46 -11.67 2.48 8.39
CA GLN A 46 -10.76 3.18 9.30
C GLN A 46 -10.42 2.29 10.47
N GLN A 47 -9.17 2.35 10.90
CA GLN A 47 -8.70 1.69 12.10
C GLN A 47 -7.70 2.57 12.84
N LYS A 48 -7.59 2.32 14.14
CA LYS A 48 -6.64 3.01 15.01
C LYS A 48 -5.36 2.19 15.14
N LEU A 49 -4.22 2.82 14.90
CA LEU A 49 -2.90 2.28 15.17
C LEU A 49 -2.42 2.84 16.51
N ALA A 50 -2.30 1.97 17.51
CA ALA A 50 -1.87 2.34 18.85
C ALA A 50 -0.51 3.09 18.84
N ALA A 51 -0.34 4.01 19.77
CA ALA A 51 0.94 4.65 20.06
C ALA A 51 2.06 3.62 20.31
N ASN A 52 3.30 4.01 20.02
CA ASN A 52 4.52 3.27 20.37
C ASN A 52 4.59 1.83 19.81
N GLY A 53 4.16 1.62 18.57
CA GLY A 53 4.35 0.36 17.85
C GLY A 53 3.09 -0.24 17.22
N GLY A 54 1.98 0.51 17.16
CA GLY A 54 0.79 0.08 16.42
C GLY A 54 1.13 -0.29 14.98
N TYR A 55 0.54 -1.38 14.50
CA TYR A 55 0.91 -1.98 13.23
C TYR A 55 -0.31 -2.45 12.46
N TYR A 56 -0.29 -2.25 11.16
CA TYR A 56 -1.23 -2.82 10.21
C TYR A 56 -0.45 -3.47 9.07
N SER A 57 -0.95 -4.59 8.55
CA SER A 57 -0.47 -5.13 7.29
C SER A 57 -1.58 -5.86 6.55
N GLU A 58 -1.50 -5.80 5.23
CA GLU A 58 -2.30 -6.58 4.32
C GLU A 58 -1.52 -6.94 3.06
N LYS A 59 -2.10 -7.81 2.24
CA LYS A 59 -1.57 -8.11 0.91
C LYS A 59 -1.87 -6.95 -0.04
N LEU A 60 -0.82 -6.37 -0.64
CA LEU A 60 -0.98 -5.31 -1.63
C LEU A 60 -1.42 -5.93 -2.95
N GLN A 61 -2.66 -5.65 -3.36
CA GLN A 61 -3.25 -6.18 -4.58
C GLN A 61 -4.12 -5.14 -5.26
N GLY A 62 -4.21 -5.26 -6.58
CA GLY A 62 -5.04 -4.38 -7.40
C GLY A 62 -4.51 -2.95 -7.43
N GLN A 63 -5.32 -2.07 -8.00
CA GLN A 63 -4.95 -0.69 -8.29
C GLN A 63 -5.74 0.27 -7.41
N GLY A 64 -5.24 1.50 -7.25
CA GLY A 64 -5.97 2.56 -6.57
C GLY A 64 -6.10 2.37 -5.06
N ASN A 65 -5.17 1.67 -4.42
CA ASN A 65 -5.14 1.61 -2.95
C ASN A 65 -4.60 2.93 -2.40
N SER A 66 -5.29 3.47 -1.41
CA SER A 66 -4.89 4.68 -0.69
C SER A 66 -4.89 4.42 0.80
N TYR A 67 -3.76 4.68 1.45
CA TYR A 67 -3.56 4.58 2.88
C TYR A 67 -3.35 5.98 3.45
N GLY A 68 -4.42 6.55 4.01
CA GLY A 68 -4.43 7.86 4.62
C GLY A 68 -4.15 7.78 6.12
N LEU A 69 -3.15 8.51 6.60
CA LEU A 69 -2.79 8.60 8.01
C LEU A 69 -3.09 10.00 8.55
N THR A 70 -3.78 10.05 9.69
CA THR A 70 -4.14 11.27 10.41
C THR A 70 -3.89 11.11 11.93
N LYS A 71 -3.73 12.22 12.65
CA LYS A 71 -3.68 12.24 14.13
C LYS A 71 -5.07 12.42 14.78
N ASP A 72 -6.10 12.61 13.95
CA ASP A 72 -7.50 12.78 14.33
C ASP A 72 -8.36 11.78 13.54
N SER A 73 -9.39 11.21 14.15
CA SER A 73 -10.27 10.21 13.51
C SER A 73 -11.12 10.78 12.37
N ASN A 74 -11.31 12.10 12.29
CA ASN A 74 -12.17 12.77 11.32
C ASN A 74 -11.51 12.90 9.93
N TYR A 75 -11.16 11.77 9.31
CA TYR A 75 -10.42 11.72 8.05
C TYR A 75 -11.03 12.61 6.94
N TYR A 76 -12.35 12.65 6.75
CA TYR A 76 -12.95 13.43 5.66
C TYR A 76 -13.13 14.92 5.98
N SER A 77 -12.73 15.38 7.16
CA SER A 77 -12.76 16.80 7.48
C SER A 77 -11.72 17.56 6.63
N PRO A 78 -12.09 18.72 6.05
CA PRO A 78 -11.14 19.57 5.31
C PRO A 78 -10.07 20.19 6.22
N ASN A 79 -10.26 20.16 7.55
CA ASN A 79 -9.32 20.71 8.52
C ASN A 79 -8.36 19.66 9.09
N THR A 80 -8.47 18.40 8.65
CA THR A 80 -7.60 17.32 9.13
C THR A 80 -6.44 17.12 8.17
N ALA A 81 -5.21 17.39 8.61
CA ALA A 81 -4.02 17.11 7.81
C ALA A 81 -3.84 15.60 7.57
N LYS A 82 -3.52 15.21 6.34
CA LYS A 82 -3.44 13.81 5.89
C LYS A 82 -2.12 13.53 5.23
N LEU A 83 -1.44 12.48 5.66
CA LEU A 83 -0.38 11.83 4.90
C LEU A 83 -1.02 10.69 4.08
N ILE A 84 -0.78 10.65 2.78
CA ILE A 84 -1.40 9.67 1.88
C ILE A 84 -0.32 8.86 1.18
N TRP A 85 -0.31 7.56 1.45
CA TRP A 85 0.43 6.60 0.64
C TRP A 85 -0.51 6.00 -0.41
N GLY A 86 -0.25 6.29 -1.68
CA GLY A 86 -0.94 5.65 -2.81
C GLY A 86 -0.15 4.43 -3.29
N ALA A 87 -0.83 3.34 -3.61
CA ALA A 87 -0.22 2.13 -4.15
C ALA A 87 -1.12 1.40 -5.16
N SER A 88 -0.51 0.96 -6.27
CA SER A 88 -1.18 0.15 -7.30
C SER A 88 -0.26 -0.99 -7.73
N ASP A 89 -0.71 -2.23 -7.60
CA ASP A 89 -0.09 -3.41 -8.21
C ASP A 89 -0.71 -3.64 -9.60
N SER A 90 0.13 -3.56 -10.63
CA SER A 90 -0.27 -3.75 -12.01
C SER A 90 0.84 -4.44 -12.80
N ALA A 91 0.50 -5.56 -13.44
CA ALA A 91 1.40 -6.31 -14.34
C ALA A 91 2.79 -6.64 -13.76
N GLY A 92 2.88 -6.99 -12.48
CA GLY A 92 4.15 -7.35 -11.84
C GLY A 92 4.92 -6.16 -11.25
N VAL A 93 4.35 -4.95 -11.31
CA VAL A 93 4.96 -3.71 -10.84
C VAL A 93 4.02 -3.02 -9.84
N VAL A 94 4.56 -2.66 -8.69
CA VAL A 94 3.91 -1.77 -7.73
C VAL A 94 4.37 -0.34 -7.99
N TYR A 95 3.40 0.51 -8.31
CA TYR A 95 3.55 1.96 -8.33
C TYR A 95 3.15 2.53 -6.99
N TYR A 96 3.98 3.38 -6.40
CA TYR A 96 3.73 3.95 -5.09
C TYR A 96 4.17 5.40 -5.00
N SER A 97 3.47 6.18 -4.19
CA SER A 97 3.79 7.58 -3.94
C SER A 97 3.41 7.97 -2.52
N LEU A 98 4.01 9.05 -2.03
CA LEU A 98 3.70 9.62 -0.73
C LEU A 98 3.35 11.09 -0.90
N ASN A 99 2.15 11.47 -0.49
CA ASN A 99 1.55 12.79 -0.68
C ASN A 99 0.99 13.33 0.63
N ASN A 100 0.70 14.63 0.68
CA ASN A 100 -0.04 15.24 1.77
C ASN A 100 -1.26 15.99 1.22
N VAL A 101 -2.35 16.00 1.99
CA VAL A 101 -3.57 16.77 1.71
C VAL A 101 -3.96 17.50 2.98
N ASP A 102 -4.36 18.77 2.85
CA ASP A 102 -4.71 19.66 3.97
C ASP A 102 -3.59 19.82 5.03
N GLY A 103 -2.34 19.61 4.61
CA GLY A 103 -1.13 19.72 5.45
C GLY A 103 -0.45 18.37 5.77
N ASN A 104 0.69 18.43 6.46
CA ASN A 104 1.44 17.24 6.89
C ASN A 104 1.21 16.97 8.38
N PRO A 105 0.50 15.88 8.76
CA PRO A 105 0.27 15.56 10.16
C PRO A 105 1.56 15.19 10.93
N PHE A 106 2.62 14.81 10.21
CA PHE A 106 3.91 14.40 10.74
C PHE A 106 5.02 15.42 10.47
N ASN A 107 4.68 16.70 10.26
CA ASN A 107 5.68 17.74 10.06
C ASN A 107 6.69 17.78 11.21
N GLY A 108 7.99 17.85 10.89
CA GLY A 108 9.07 17.77 11.87
C GLY A 108 9.33 16.38 12.46
N GLN A 109 8.61 15.33 12.01
CA GLN A 109 8.80 13.94 12.43
C GLN A 109 9.31 13.09 11.26
N SER A 110 9.91 11.94 11.56
CA SER A 110 10.38 11.02 10.52
C SER A 110 9.20 10.33 9.83
N VAL A 111 9.27 10.26 8.50
CA VAL A 111 8.36 9.47 7.66
C VAL A 111 9.20 8.71 6.67
N LYS A 112 8.98 7.39 6.57
CA LYS A 112 9.77 6.53 5.70
C LYS A 112 8.92 5.42 5.10
N LEU A 113 8.84 5.38 3.77
CA LEU A 113 8.29 4.26 3.01
C LEU A 113 9.43 3.48 2.36
N THR A 114 9.56 2.20 2.69
CA THR A 114 10.61 1.31 2.18
C THR A 114 10.04 0.00 1.67
N GLY A 115 10.61 -0.50 0.57
CA GLY A 115 10.48 -1.90 0.16
C GLY A 115 11.52 -2.80 0.84
N ASN A 116 11.28 -4.10 0.86
CA ASN A 116 12.24 -5.11 1.35
C ASN A 116 13.28 -5.53 0.30
N GLN A 117 13.09 -5.21 -0.99
CA GLN A 117 14.10 -5.44 -2.02
C GLN A 117 15.00 -4.21 -2.21
N PRO A 118 16.31 -4.41 -2.44
CA PRO A 118 17.31 -3.34 -2.51
C PRO A 118 17.14 -2.40 -3.71
N ASN A 119 16.40 -2.82 -4.74
CA ASN A 119 16.14 -2.03 -5.93
C ASN A 119 14.94 -1.09 -5.81
N CYS A 120 14.19 -1.12 -4.71
CA CYS A 120 13.09 -0.19 -4.48
C CYS A 120 13.58 1.11 -3.84
N ALA A 121 13.35 2.22 -4.51
CA ALA A 121 13.68 3.53 -3.96
C ALA A 121 12.87 3.83 -2.69
N ALA A 122 13.55 4.06 -1.58
CA ALA A 122 12.90 4.56 -0.38
C ALA A 122 12.28 5.95 -0.63
N VAL A 123 11.17 6.24 0.06
CA VAL A 123 10.56 7.57 0.12
C VAL A 123 10.73 8.08 1.54
N THR A 124 11.58 9.08 1.73
CA THR A 124 11.87 9.68 3.06
C THR A 124 11.31 11.10 3.20
N SER A 125 10.64 11.60 2.17
CA SER A 125 10.03 12.91 2.12
C SER A 125 8.74 12.86 1.32
N VAL A 126 7.78 13.69 1.69
CA VAL A 126 6.51 13.79 0.98
C VAL A 126 6.69 14.69 -0.25
N ASP A 127 7.13 14.10 -1.36
CA ASP A 127 7.44 14.81 -2.61
C ASP A 127 6.38 14.58 -3.71
N GLY A 128 5.44 13.67 -3.48
CA GLY A 128 4.41 13.27 -4.45
C GLY A 128 4.92 12.54 -5.68
N SER A 129 6.22 12.26 -5.75
CA SER A 129 6.81 11.50 -6.85
C SER A 129 6.28 10.07 -6.85
N THR A 130 5.92 9.58 -8.03
CA THR A 130 5.57 8.18 -8.21
C THR A 130 6.84 7.39 -8.47
N LYS A 131 7.03 6.33 -7.70
CA LYS A 131 8.11 5.36 -7.83
C LYS A 131 7.52 4.02 -8.24
N ALA A 132 8.37 3.16 -8.80
CA ALA A 132 7.98 1.83 -9.25
C ALA A 132 8.95 0.80 -8.65
N CYS A 133 8.42 -0.37 -8.29
CA CYS A 133 9.23 -1.53 -7.96
C CYS A 133 8.51 -2.83 -8.32
N SER A 134 9.21 -3.96 -8.30
CA SER A 134 8.56 -5.27 -8.53
C SER A 134 7.47 -5.53 -7.48
N ASN A 135 6.40 -6.21 -7.86
CA ASN A 135 5.30 -6.53 -6.96
C ASN A 135 5.59 -7.64 -5.95
N SER A 136 6.75 -8.30 -6.01
CA SER A 136 7.22 -9.22 -4.98
C SER A 136 7.78 -8.51 -3.73
N ASN A 137 7.48 -7.23 -3.55
CA ASN A 137 8.04 -6.37 -2.52
C ASN A 137 7.08 -6.10 -1.37
N ASP A 138 7.57 -6.30 -0.16
CA ASP A 138 6.86 -5.82 1.03
C ASP A 138 7.22 -4.37 1.29
N PHE A 139 6.21 -3.51 1.28
CA PHE A 139 6.33 -2.10 1.55
C PHE A 139 5.90 -1.79 2.97
N THR A 140 6.73 -1.05 3.71
CA THR A 140 6.38 -0.55 5.04
C THR A 140 6.49 0.96 5.07
N LEU A 141 5.38 1.63 5.41
CA LEU A 141 5.35 3.03 5.82
C LEU A 141 5.52 3.11 7.34
N THR A 142 6.61 3.72 7.79
CA THR A 142 6.86 4.01 9.21
C THR A 142 6.74 5.50 9.46
N VAL A 143 6.00 5.86 10.50
CA VAL A 143 5.88 7.24 11.01
C VAL A 143 6.41 7.31 12.45
N CYS A 144 7.18 8.36 12.73
CA CYS A 144 7.82 8.69 14.03
C CYS A 144 8.79 7.66 14.63
#